data_AF-A0A4Q6BC63-F1
#
_entry.id   AF-A0A4Q6BC63-F1
#
_cell.length_a   1.000
_cell.length_b   1.000
_cell.length_c   1.000
_cell.angle_alpha   90.00
_cell.angle_beta   90.00
_cell.angle_gamma   90.00
#
_symmetry.space_group_name_H-M   'P 1'
#
loop_
_entity.id
_entity.type
_entity.pdbx_description
1 polymer ?
#
loop_
_entity_poly.entity_id
_entity_poly.type
_entity_poly.pdbx_seq_one_letter_code
_entity_poly.pdbx_strand_id
1 'polypeptide(L)'
;YLGQGALILMDPSTSYRPFYSMVPQGPILYAVIILATLATIIASQALITGAFSLTQQAVRLGLFPRVKIVHTSEEVEGRVYIPFMNWLLALSCIAIVMMFKKSTNLAAAYGLAVSGTMFLTSLVFFYVCHFRWRWPLWTALPLVTAMLFLDGAFLAANLEKVPDGGYLPLVIGLFFFASMVIWQFGRSKLSKFYKERSKTLDAFYDEIDERKVRRIPGTLVVLSSNENKVPPVLRRLVDAVHVIHEHLILVTVLTDDEPYVSEKERVKVSDLTHGVTRVLVHYGFMETPDVPAALCRTAFTEGRVFPKDEALYLLGKETFIVDSVRMHERIRQMV
;
A
#
# COMPACT_ATOMS: atom_id res chain seq x y z
N TYR A 1 6.96 20.15 30.86
CA TYR A 1 7.69 21.28 30.24
C TYR A 1 7.77 22.51 31.11
N LEU A 2 6.64 23.09 31.59
CA LEU A 2 6.70 24.28 32.49
C LEU A 2 7.60 24.08 33.72
N GLY A 3 7.51 22.93 34.39
CA GLY A 3 8.40 22.60 35.51
C GLY A 3 9.88 22.47 35.13
N GLN A 4 10.19 21.94 33.95
CA GLN A 4 11.58 21.87 33.44
C GLN A 4 12.10 23.27 33.11
N GLY A 5 11.25 24.13 32.54
CA GLY A 5 11.59 25.52 32.25
C GLY A 5 11.89 26.30 33.53
N ALA A 6 11.06 26.14 34.57
CA ALA A 6 11.31 26.73 35.87
C ALA A 6 12.63 26.23 36.50
N LEU A 7 12.92 24.93 36.40
CA LEU A 7 14.17 24.36 36.90
C LEU A 7 15.40 24.95 36.19
N ILE A 8 15.38 25.04 34.86
CA ILE A 8 16.51 25.59 34.08
C ILE A 8 16.72 27.08 34.38
N LEU A 9 15.64 27.84 34.62
CA LEU A 9 15.74 29.25 35.02
C LEU A 9 16.38 29.42 36.40
N MET A 10 16.13 28.49 37.33
CA MET A 10 16.73 28.50 38.67
C MET A 10 18.17 27.97 38.67
N ASP A 11 18.44 26.92 37.90
CA ASP A 11 19.76 26.30 37.76
C ASP A 11 20.06 25.94 36.29
N PRO A 12 20.78 26.83 35.58
CA PRO A 12 21.16 26.61 34.18
C PRO A 12 21.99 25.35 33.92
N SER A 13 22.67 24.82 34.95
CA SER A 13 23.49 23.61 34.83
C SER A 13 22.65 22.35 34.53
N THR A 14 21.34 22.39 34.83
CA THR A 14 20.40 21.29 34.59
C THR A 14 19.97 21.12 33.12
N SER A 15 20.35 22.05 32.25
CA SER A 15 19.99 22.08 30.83
C SER A 15 20.34 20.80 30.06
N TYR A 16 21.37 20.06 30.47
CA TYR A 16 21.79 18.82 29.80
C TYR A 16 20.80 17.66 30.01
N ARG A 17 20.14 17.56 31.18
CA ARG A 17 19.17 16.49 31.50
C ARG A 17 17.97 17.00 32.30
N PRO A 18 17.17 17.96 31.77
CA PRO A 18 16.18 18.68 32.56
C PRO A 18 15.12 17.76 33.17
N PHE A 19 14.71 16.72 32.46
CA PHE A 19 13.71 15.77 32.94
C PHE A 19 14.17 15.00 34.18
N TYR A 20 15.39 14.46 34.14
CA TYR A 20 15.93 13.65 35.23
C TYR A 20 16.42 14.51 36.40
N SER A 21 16.89 15.74 36.14
CA SER A 21 17.32 16.66 37.19
C SER A 21 16.18 17.16 38.08
N MET A 22 14.92 17.08 37.63
CA MET A 22 13.75 17.39 38.49
C MET A 22 13.44 16.31 39.52
N VAL A 23 14.00 15.10 39.37
CA VAL A 23 13.67 13.96 40.23
C VAL A 23 14.74 13.82 41.32
N PRO A 24 14.35 13.68 42.61
CA PRO A 24 15.30 13.46 43.69
C PRO A 24 16.22 12.25 43.42
N GLN A 25 17.51 12.41 43.73
CA GLN A 25 18.47 11.31 43.60
C GLN A 25 18.11 10.16 44.55
N GLY A 26 18.32 8.92 44.10
CA GLY A 26 18.03 7.71 44.87
C GLY A 26 17.01 6.78 44.19
N PRO A 27 16.24 5.99 44.94
CA PRO A 27 15.36 4.95 44.41
C PRO A 27 14.29 5.47 43.43
N ILE A 28 13.78 6.67 43.66
CA ILE A 28 12.74 7.30 42.84
C ILE A 28 13.25 7.58 41.42
N LEU A 29 14.50 8.05 41.28
CA LEU A 29 15.12 8.28 39.97
C LEU A 29 15.18 6.99 39.15
N TYR A 30 15.60 5.88 39.76
CA TYR A 30 15.63 4.58 39.08
C TYR A 30 14.24 4.10 38.65
N ALA A 31 13.22 4.29 39.51
CA ALA A 31 11.83 3.97 39.14
C ALA A 31 11.36 4.80 37.93
N VAL A 32 11.68 6.10 37.90
CA VAL A 32 11.35 6.98 36.77
C VAL A 32 12.10 6.56 35.49
N ILE A 33 13.35 6.13 35.59
CA ILE A 33 14.12 5.62 34.43
C ILE A 33 13.45 4.35 33.87
N ILE A 34 13.05 3.41 34.73
CA ILE A 34 12.35 2.19 34.30
C ILE A 34 11.02 2.57 33.63
N LEU A 35 10.23 3.43 34.26
CA LEU A 35 8.95 3.88 33.72
C LEU A 35 9.11 4.57 32.36
N ALA A 36 10.07 5.47 32.23
CA ALA A 36 10.38 6.15 30.97
C ALA A 36 10.80 5.15 29.89
N THR A 37 11.60 4.14 30.24
CA THR A 37 12.01 3.08 29.31
C THR A 37 10.81 2.28 28.82
N LEU A 38 9.93 1.85 29.73
CA LEU A 38 8.69 1.14 29.35
C LEU A 38 7.80 2.00 28.44
N ALA A 39 7.66 3.30 28.74
CA ALA A 39 6.92 4.23 27.89
C ALA A 39 7.53 4.35 26.49
N THR A 40 8.87 4.40 26.37
CA THR A 40 9.54 4.44 25.06
C THR A 40 9.34 3.15 24.25
N ILE A 41 9.27 1.99 24.91
CA ILE A 41 8.96 0.70 24.26
C ILE A 41 7.53 0.73 23.69
N ILE A 42 6.56 1.18 24.48
CA ILE A 42 5.16 1.29 24.05
C ILE A 42 5.02 2.26 22.87
N ALA A 43 5.66 3.43 22.95
CA ALA A 43 5.65 4.42 21.86
C ALA A 43 6.27 3.86 20.57
N SER A 44 7.37 3.10 20.68
CA SER A 44 8.00 2.43 19.54
C SER A 44 7.07 1.40 18.89
N GLN A 45 6.35 0.60 19.69
CA GLN A 45 5.37 -0.36 19.17
C GLN A 45 4.21 0.31 18.43
N ALA A 46 3.71 1.44 18.94
CA ALA A 46 2.67 2.21 18.26
C ALA A 46 3.16 2.72 16.88
N LEU A 47 4.40 3.20 16.79
CA LEU A 47 4.99 3.68 15.54
C LEU A 47 5.21 2.55 14.52
N ILE A 48 5.72 1.39 14.96
CA ILE A 48 5.90 0.21 14.10
C ILE A 48 4.55 -0.23 13.52
N THR A 49 3.52 -0.33 14.36
CA THR A 49 2.17 -0.69 13.92
C THR A 49 1.61 0.34 12.94
N GLY A 50 1.76 1.64 13.23
CA GLY A 50 1.35 2.71 12.32
C GLY A 50 2.03 2.64 10.95
N ALA A 51 3.32 2.30 10.90
CA ALA A 51 4.05 2.11 9.65
C ALA A 51 3.51 0.92 8.83
N PHE A 52 3.08 -0.17 9.48
CA PHE A 52 2.42 -1.28 8.80
C PHE A 52 1.09 -0.86 8.18
N SER A 53 0.25 -0.14 8.93
CA SER A 53 -1.03 0.35 8.42
C SER A 53 -0.86 1.32 7.24
N LEU A 54 0.08 2.28 7.33
CA LEU A 54 0.38 3.21 6.23
C LEU A 54 0.91 2.47 4.99
N THR A 55 1.74 1.44 5.18
CA THR A 55 2.23 0.62 4.06
C THR A 55 1.09 -0.16 3.40
N GLN A 56 0.20 -0.77 4.19
CA GLN A 56 -0.97 -1.47 3.67
C GLN A 56 -1.86 -0.51 2.86
N GLN A 57 -2.13 0.68 3.38
CA GLN A 57 -2.89 1.72 2.68
C GLN A 57 -2.22 2.11 1.35
N ALA A 58 -0.89 2.29 1.34
CA ALA A 58 -0.14 2.59 0.12
C ALA A 58 -0.21 1.44 -0.91
N VAL A 59 -0.19 0.18 -0.48
CA VAL A 59 -0.37 -0.99 -1.36
C VAL A 59 -1.78 -1.04 -1.94
N ARG A 60 -2.82 -0.74 -1.14
CA ARG A 60 -4.22 -0.69 -1.61
C ARG A 60 -4.45 0.41 -2.65
N LEU A 61 -3.87 1.59 -2.44
CA LEU A 61 -3.85 2.67 -3.45
C LEU A 61 -2.96 2.34 -4.66
N GLY A 62 -2.22 1.23 -4.61
CA GLY A 62 -1.25 0.78 -5.60
C GLY A 62 -0.04 1.71 -5.74
N LEU A 63 0.22 2.56 -4.76
CA LEU A 63 1.40 3.42 -4.68
C LEU A 63 2.66 2.62 -4.32
N PHE A 64 2.49 1.45 -3.70
CA PHE A 64 3.59 0.59 -3.28
C PHE A 64 3.49 -0.81 -3.92
N PRO A 65 4.61 -1.51 -4.19
CA PRO A 65 4.60 -2.89 -4.64
C PRO A 65 3.86 -3.82 -3.66
N ARG A 66 3.29 -4.90 -4.19
CA ARG A 66 2.63 -5.92 -3.37
C ARG A 66 3.67 -6.55 -2.43
N VAL A 67 3.48 -6.36 -1.13
CA VAL A 67 4.26 -7.01 -0.07
C VAL A 67 3.41 -8.05 0.63
N LYS A 68 4.05 -9.02 1.29
CA LYS A 68 3.33 -9.99 2.12
C LYS A 68 2.73 -9.27 3.33
N ILE A 69 1.40 -9.32 3.42
CA ILE A 69 0.59 -8.75 4.49
C ILE A 69 0.04 -9.94 5.28
N VAL A 70 0.32 -9.99 6.58
CA VAL A 70 -0.21 -11.01 7.49
C VAL A 70 -1.18 -10.31 8.43
N HIS A 71 -2.46 -10.63 8.33
CA HIS A 71 -3.45 -10.11 9.27
C HIS A 71 -3.28 -10.82 10.62
N THR A 72 -3.14 -10.04 11.70
CA THR A 72 -2.87 -10.57 13.04
C THR A 72 -4.10 -10.57 13.95
N SER A 73 -5.21 -9.98 13.52
CA SER A 73 -6.48 -9.98 14.24
C SER A 73 -7.62 -10.12 13.25
N GLU A 74 -8.62 -10.93 13.63
CA GLU A 74 -9.85 -11.15 12.85
C GLU A 74 -10.86 -10.00 13.04
N GLU A 75 -10.75 -9.24 14.14
CA GLU A 75 -11.73 -8.22 14.53
C GLU A 75 -11.33 -6.79 14.15
N VAL A 76 -10.03 -6.52 13.94
CA VAL A 76 -9.51 -5.17 13.69
C VAL A 76 -8.63 -5.15 12.45
N GLU A 77 -9.17 -4.62 11.36
CA GLU A 77 -8.52 -4.46 10.05
C GLU A 77 -7.12 -3.82 10.13
N GLY A 78 -6.91 -2.91 11.09
CA GLY A 78 -5.65 -2.18 11.27
C GLY A 78 -4.50 -2.98 11.89
N ARG A 79 -4.74 -4.18 12.44
CA ARG A 79 -3.69 -5.01 13.06
C ARG A 79 -3.03 -5.92 12.03
N VAL A 80 -2.07 -5.35 11.32
CA VAL A 80 -1.35 -6.01 10.23
C VAL A 80 0.12 -6.15 10.57
N TYR A 81 0.69 -7.30 10.26
CA TYR A 81 2.13 -7.53 10.28
C TYR A 81 2.68 -7.57 8.85
N ILE A 82 3.68 -6.73 8.58
CA ILE A 82 4.39 -6.69 7.29
C ILE A 82 5.86 -7.02 7.54
N PRO A 83 6.30 -8.29 7.33
CA PRO A 83 7.65 -8.73 7.67
C PRO A 83 8.76 -7.87 7.04
N PHE A 84 8.56 -7.46 5.78
CA PHE A 84 9.50 -6.61 5.06
C PHE A 84 9.71 -5.27 5.77
N MET A 85 8.62 -4.62 6.18
CA MET A 85 8.69 -3.33 6.88
C MET A 85 9.27 -3.48 8.28
N ASN A 86 9.00 -4.60 8.98
CA ASN A 86 9.57 -4.86 10.29
C ASN A 86 11.10 -4.92 10.23
N TRP A 87 11.65 -5.70 9.30
CA TRP A 87 13.09 -5.79 9.11
C TRP A 87 13.70 -4.48 8.60
N LEU A 88 13.02 -3.78 7.70
CA LEU A 88 13.46 -2.48 7.20
C LEU A 88 13.57 -1.46 8.35
N LEU A 89 12.55 -1.37 9.21
CA LEU A 89 12.57 -0.49 10.39
C LEU A 89 13.65 -0.89 11.37
N ALA A 90 13.80 -2.19 11.68
CA ALA A 90 14.84 -2.68 12.58
C ALA A 90 16.26 -2.31 12.09
N LEU A 91 16.57 -2.60 10.82
CA LEU A 91 17.85 -2.26 10.21
C LEU A 91 18.07 -0.74 10.17
N SER A 92 17.03 0.03 9.83
CA SER A 92 17.10 1.50 9.78
C SER A 92 17.38 2.09 11.16
N CYS A 93 16.69 1.60 12.21
CA CYS A 93 16.93 2.03 13.59
C CYS A 93 18.37 1.74 14.03
N ILE A 94 18.87 0.53 13.76
CA ILE A 94 20.26 0.15 14.09
C ILE A 94 21.25 1.05 13.34
N ALA A 95 21.05 1.26 12.04
CA ALA A 95 21.90 2.11 11.21
C ALA A 95 21.93 3.57 11.72
N ILE A 96 20.76 4.13 12.06
CA ILE A 96 20.64 5.50 12.57
C ILE A 96 21.35 5.65 13.92
N VAL A 97 21.18 4.68 14.84
CA VAL A 97 21.87 4.71 16.14
C VAL A 97 23.39 4.67 15.96
N MET A 98 23.90 3.82 15.07
CA MET A 98 25.33 3.74 14.77
C MET A 98 25.89 5.00 14.08
N MET A 99 25.10 5.63 13.22
CA MET A 99 25.49 6.83 12.48
C MET A 99 25.50 8.07 13.37
N PHE A 100 24.42 8.31 14.14
CA PHE A 100 24.25 9.55 14.89
C PHE A 100 24.95 9.53 16.25
N LYS A 101 25.03 8.35 16.91
CA LYS A 101 25.69 8.06 18.21
C LYS A 101 25.20 8.87 19.42
N LYS A 102 24.96 10.17 19.27
CA LYS A 102 24.44 11.10 20.27
C LYS A 102 22.96 11.40 20.01
N SER A 103 22.17 11.43 21.07
CA SER A 103 20.73 11.71 21.02
C SER A 103 20.41 13.12 20.50
N THR A 104 21.29 14.10 20.75
CA THR A 104 21.12 15.48 20.29
C THR A 104 21.07 15.60 18.77
N ASN A 105 21.88 14.80 18.07
CA ASN A 105 21.95 14.84 16.61
C ASN A 105 20.69 14.20 15.99
N LEU A 106 20.10 13.21 16.67
CA LEU A 106 18.86 12.58 16.25
C LEU A 106 17.63 13.50 16.44
N ALA A 107 17.67 14.37 17.44
CA ALA A 107 16.58 15.30 17.73
C ALA A 107 16.32 16.28 16.58
N ALA A 108 17.37 16.73 15.88
CA ALA A 108 17.26 17.58 14.70
C ALA A 108 16.51 16.87 13.55
N ALA A 109 16.86 15.62 13.27
CA ALA A 109 16.21 14.79 12.25
C ALA A 109 14.72 14.56 12.57
N TYR A 110 14.40 14.21 13.81
CA TYR A 110 13.01 14.00 14.22
C TYR A 110 12.16 15.28 14.12
N GLY A 111 12.71 16.41 14.56
CA GLY A 111 12.01 17.70 14.58
C GLY A 111 11.53 18.14 13.19
N LEU A 112 12.38 17.98 12.17
CA LEU A 112 12.01 18.34 10.80
C LEU A 112 10.92 17.42 10.22
N ALA A 113 11.01 16.10 10.46
CA ALA A 113 10.03 15.15 9.96
C ALA A 113 8.64 15.42 10.56
N VAL A 114 8.57 15.66 11.87
CA VAL A 114 7.29 15.89 12.57
C VAL A 114 6.71 17.26 12.20
N SER A 115 7.49 18.33 12.25
CA SER A 115 7.00 19.67 11.87
C SER A 115 6.56 19.72 10.41
N GLY A 116 7.28 19.05 9.50
CA GLY A 116 6.86 18.92 8.10
C GLY A 116 5.54 18.15 7.95
N THR A 117 5.37 17.06 8.70
CA THR A 117 4.11 16.30 8.69
C THR A 117 2.97 17.15 9.24
N MET A 118 3.16 17.86 10.36
CA MET A 118 2.15 18.75 10.96
C MET A 118 1.72 19.84 9.97
N PHE A 119 2.69 20.50 9.33
CA PHE A 119 2.43 21.53 8.32
C PHE A 119 1.60 20.97 7.14
N LEU A 120 1.98 19.80 6.60
CA LEU A 120 1.22 19.14 5.55
C LEU A 120 -0.19 18.74 6.01
N THR A 121 -0.34 18.24 7.23
CA THR A 121 -1.66 17.89 7.76
C THR A 121 -2.55 19.11 7.96
N SER A 122 -2.01 20.27 8.34
CA SER A 122 -2.76 21.52 8.43
C SER A 122 -3.26 22.00 7.06
N LEU A 123 -2.49 21.80 5.99
CA LEU A 123 -2.94 22.04 4.62
C LEU A 123 -4.06 21.07 4.19
N VAL A 124 -3.91 19.77 4.47
CA VAL A 124 -4.95 18.77 4.18
C VAL A 124 -6.21 19.03 5.00
N PHE A 125 -6.06 19.48 6.25
CA PHE A 125 -7.17 19.81 7.13
C PHE A 125 -8.02 20.95 6.57
N PHE A 126 -7.40 21.98 5.98
CA PHE A 126 -8.13 23.01 5.24
C PHE A 126 -8.99 22.43 4.12
N TYR A 127 -8.41 21.54 3.31
CA TYR A 127 -9.14 20.87 2.24
C TYR A 127 -10.35 20.08 2.78
N VAL A 128 -10.18 19.36 3.89
CA VAL A 128 -11.28 18.63 4.55
C VAL A 128 -12.36 19.59 5.06
N CYS A 129 -12.01 20.64 5.80
CA CYS A 129 -12.98 21.62 6.32
C CYS A 129 -13.79 22.26 5.18
N HIS A 130 -13.12 22.69 4.12
CA HIS A 130 -13.78 23.43 3.03
C HIS A 130 -14.55 22.51 2.08
N PHE A 131 -13.94 21.44 1.57
CA PHE A 131 -14.55 20.61 0.53
C PHE A 131 -15.40 19.47 1.09
N ARG A 132 -14.97 18.84 2.19
CA ARG A 132 -15.65 17.65 2.74
C ARG A 132 -16.72 18.00 3.79
N TRP A 133 -16.46 18.99 4.64
CA TRP A 133 -17.39 19.45 5.66
C TRP A 133 -18.17 20.71 5.26
N ARG A 134 -17.81 21.33 4.13
CA ARG A 134 -18.50 22.51 3.57
C ARG A 134 -18.58 23.68 4.55
N TRP A 135 -17.56 23.84 5.39
CA TRP A 135 -17.49 25.00 6.28
C TRP A 135 -17.31 26.28 5.47
N PRO A 136 -17.98 27.38 5.85
CA PRO A 136 -17.77 28.65 5.20
C PRO A 136 -16.34 29.16 5.46
N LEU A 137 -15.76 29.86 4.49
CA LEU A 137 -14.34 30.28 4.53
C LEU A 137 -13.99 31.07 5.80
N TRP A 138 -14.91 31.88 6.31
CA TRP A 138 -14.68 32.69 7.50
C TRP A 138 -14.53 31.88 8.80
N THR A 139 -15.00 30.63 8.87
CA THR A 139 -14.75 29.74 10.02
C THR A 139 -13.49 28.91 9.82
N ALA A 140 -13.29 28.37 8.62
CA ALA A 140 -12.14 27.52 8.32
C ALA A 140 -10.82 28.31 8.28
N LEU A 141 -10.83 29.51 7.69
CA LEU A 141 -9.62 30.29 7.42
C LEU A 141 -8.91 30.73 8.70
N PRO A 142 -9.56 31.32 9.72
CA PRO A 142 -8.86 31.74 10.94
C PRO A 142 -8.23 30.56 11.70
N LEU A 143 -8.96 29.46 11.82
CA LEU A 143 -8.50 28.24 12.51
C LEU A 143 -7.26 27.65 11.82
N VAL A 144 -7.36 27.41 10.51
CA VAL A 144 -6.26 26.83 9.73
C VAL A 144 -5.07 27.78 9.68
N THR A 145 -5.30 29.09 9.53
CA THR A 145 -4.21 30.07 9.50
C THR A 145 -3.45 30.10 10.82
N ALA A 146 -4.13 29.99 11.96
CA ALA A 146 -3.48 29.89 13.27
C ALA A 146 -2.60 28.63 13.37
N MET A 147 -3.10 27.48 12.90
CA MET A 147 -2.32 26.24 12.88
C MET A 147 -1.13 26.33 11.93
N LEU A 148 -1.33 26.79 10.68
CA LEU A 148 -0.26 26.97 9.70
C LEU A 148 0.80 27.98 10.15
N PHE A 149 0.40 29.01 10.88
CA PHE A 149 1.35 29.96 11.45
C PHE A 149 2.26 29.28 12.47
N LEU A 150 1.70 28.51 13.40
CA LEU A 150 2.48 27.76 14.39
C LEU A 150 3.35 26.69 13.72
N ASP A 151 2.76 25.84 12.87
CA ASP A 151 3.47 24.78 12.17
C ASP A 151 4.57 25.34 11.26
N GLY A 152 4.29 26.44 10.56
CA GLY A 152 5.25 27.15 9.73
C GLY A 152 6.41 27.72 10.53
N ALA A 153 6.15 28.29 11.71
CA ALA A 153 7.20 28.76 12.61
C ALA A 153 8.07 27.61 13.12
N PHE A 154 7.47 26.47 13.52
CA PHE A 154 8.22 25.28 13.91
C PHE A 154 9.02 24.69 12.75
N LEU A 155 8.46 24.63 11.55
CA LEU A 155 9.15 24.13 10.37
C LEU A 155 10.33 25.04 10.01
N ALA A 156 10.14 26.35 10.02
CA ALA A 156 11.20 27.34 9.78
C ALA A 156 12.34 27.18 10.79
N ALA A 157 12.04 27.05 12.08
CA ALA A 157 13.05 26.83 13.12
C ALA A 157 13.80 25.49 12.97
N ASN A 158 13.15 24.45 12.42
CA ASN A 158 13.82 23.17 12.17
C ASN A 158 14.61 23.15 10.84
N LEU A 159 14.32 24.03 9.89
CA LEU A 159 15.07 24.15 8.63
C LEU A 159 16.52 24.57 8.87
N GLU A 160 16.78 25.39 9.88
CA GLU A 160 18.16 25.77 10.27
C GLU A 160 19.01 24.56 10.68
N LYS A 161 18.37 23.49 11.17
CA LYS A 161 19.03 22.26 11.62
C LYS A 161 19.20 21.21 10.52
N VAL A 162 18.88 21.55 9.28
CA VAL A 162 19.09 20.65 8.12
C VAL A 162 20.54 20.20 7.99
N PRO A 163 21.56 21.09 8.11
CA PRO A 163 22.97 20.69 8.07
C PRO A 163 23.36 19.74 9.22
N ASP A 164 22.74 19.89 10.39
CA ASP A 164 23.04 19.12 11.61
C ASP A 164 22.34 17.75 11.68
N GLY A 165 21.75 17.30 10.57
CA GLY A 165 21.08 15.99 10.47
C GLY A 165 19.62 16.04 10.05
N GLY A 166 19.01 17.23 9.96
CA GLY A 166 17.66 17.39 9.43
C GLY A 166 17.51 16.94 7.97
N TYR A 167 18.60 16.82 7.21
CA TYR A 167 18.55 16.27 5.85
C TYR A 167 18.12 14.79 5.79
N LEU A 168 18.35 14.01 6.85
CA LEU A 168 18.07 12.56 6.85
C LEU A 168 16.60 12.22 6.53
N PRO A 169 15.59 12.74 7.24
CA PRO A 169 14.19 12.48 6.92
C PRO A 169 13.80 12.96 5.53
N LEU A 170 14.40 14.04 5.01
CA LEU A 170 14.15 14.50 3.65
C LEU A 170 14.66 13.49 2.61
N VAL A 171 15.86 12.94 2.82
CA VAL A 171 16.43 11.90 1.95
C VAL A 171 15.60 10.63 1.99
N ILE A 172 15.19 10.18 3.19
CA ILE A 172 14.33 9.00 3.34
C ILE A 172 12.96 9.25 2.67
N GLY A 173 12.35 10.40 2.93
CA GLY A 173 11.08 10.79 2.33
C GLY A 173 11.15 10.86 0.80
N LEU A 174 12.21 11.47 0.26
CA LEU A 174 12.45 11.54 -1.18
C LEU A 174 12.65 10.15 -1.79
N PHE A 175 13.39 9.26 -1.13
CA PHE A 175 13.57 7.88 -1.57
C PHE A 175 12.24 7.14 -1.68
N PHE A 176 11.40 7.19 -0.63
CA PHE A 176 10.08 6.56 -0.66
C PHE A 176 9.18 7.20 -1.71
N PHE A 177 9.13 8.53 -1.78
CA PHE A 177 8.35 9.25 -2.79
C PHE A 177 8.77 8.87 -4.21
N ALA A 178 10.07 8.87 -4.51
CA ALA A 178 10.60 8.45 -5.80
C ALA A 178 10.22 7.00 -6.12
N SER A 179 10.35 6.09 -5.16
CA SER A 179 9.94 4.69 -5.35
C SER A 179 8.46 4.56 -5.70
N MET A 180 7.59 5.33 -5.03
CA MET A 180 6.15 5.33 -5.28
C MET A 180 5.82 5.89 -6.67
N VAL A 181 6.48 6.99 -7.07
CA VAL A 181 6.30 7.60 -8.40
C VAL A 181 6.78 6.65 -9.50
N ILE A 182 7.96 6.05 -9.35
CA ILE A 182 8.51 5.08 -10.32
C ILE A 182 7.57 3.87 -10.44
N TRP A 183 7.09 3.35 -9.31
CA TRP A 183 6.15 2.23 -9.29
C TRP A 183 4.83 2.58 -9.99
N GLN A 184 4.23 3.72 -9.64
CA GLN A 184 2.98 4.18 -10.24
C GLN A 184 3.14 4.44 -11.75
N PHE A 185 4.27 5.03 -12.16
CA PHE A 185 4.59 5.25 -13.57
C PHE A 185 4.71 3.91 -14.33
N GLY A 186 5.45 2.95 -13.78
CA GLY A 186 5.58 1.60 -14.34
C GLY A 186 4.23 0.91 -14.49
N ARG A 187 3.40 0.95 -13.43
CA ARG A 187 2.05 0.39 -13.45
C ARG A 187 1.16 1.06 -14.50
N SER A 188 1.23 2.38 -14.62
CA SER A 188 0.44 3.15 -15.59
C SER A 188 0.84 2.83 -17.03
N LYS A 189 2.14 2.74 -17.32
CA LYS A 189 2.65 2.34 -18.63
C LYS A 189 2.25 0.91 -18.99
N LEU A 190 2.33 0.00 -18.03
CA LEU A 190 1.88 -1.38 -18.22
C LEU A 190 0.37 -1.46 -18.49
N SER A 191 -0.43 -0.74 -17.70
CA SER A 191 -1.88 -0.67 -17.89
C SER A 191 -2.23 -0.12 -19.27
N LYS A 192 -1.55 0.93 -19.75
CA LYS A 192 -1.74 1.48 -21.10
C LYS A 192 -1.34 0.49 -22.19
N PHE A 193 -0.15 -0.11 -22.09
CA PHE A 193 0.33 -1.10 -23.05
C PHE A 193 -0.65 -2.27 -23.23
N TYR A 194 -1.19 -2.79 -22.13
CA TYR A 194 -2.22 -3.83 -22.21
C TYR A 194 -3.56 -3.29 -22.69
N LYS A 195 -3.99 -2.09 -22.27
CA LYS A 195 -5.25 -1.51 -22.76
C LYS A 195 -5.23 -1.32 -24.28
N GLU A 196 -4.11 -0.95 -24.86
CA GLU A 196 -3.97 -0.73 -26.31
C GLU A 196 -3.88 -2.05 -27.10
N ARG A 197 -3.34 -3.12 -26.50
CA ARG A 197 -3.20 -4.43 -27.17
C ARG A 197 -4.34 -5.42 -26.91
N SER A 198 -5.07 -5.26 -25.82
CA SER A 198 -6.21 -6.11 -25.49
C SER A 198 -7.45 -5.65 -26.25
N LYS A 199 -7.85 -6.46 -27.24
CA LYS A 199 -9.13 -6.35 -27.94
C LYS A 199 -10.31 -6.54 -26.96
N THR A 200 -11.48 -6.04 -27.35
CA THR A 200 -12.75 -6.42 -26.71
C THR A 200 -12.99 -7.92 -26.90
N LEU A 201 -13.82 -8.51 -26.04
CA LEU A 201 -14.17 -9.92 -26.17
C LEU A 201 -14.83 -10.20 -27.52
N ASP A 202 -15.76 -9.36 -27.96
CA ASP A 202 -16.45 -9.55 -29.25
C ASP A 202 -15.45 -9.52 -30.42
N ALA A 203 -14.59 -8.51 -30.50
CA ALA A 203 -13.58 -8.41 -31.57
C ALA A 203 -12.53 -9.54 -31.55
N PHE A 204 -12.39 -10.25 -30.42
CA PHE A 204 -11.55 -11.43 -30.32
C PHE A 204 -12.27 -12.69 -30.82
N TYR A 205 -13.57 -12.82 -30.55
CA TYR A 205 -14.37 -13.92 -31.08
C TYR A 205 -14.61 -13.79 -32.58
N ASP A 206 -14.83 -12.57 -33.09
CA ASP A 206 -14.91 -12.30 -34.54
C ASP A 206 -13.63 -12.79 -35.24
N GLU A 207 -12.46 -12.49 -34.68
CA GLU A 207 -11.17 -12.94 -35.22
C GLU A 207 -10.97 -14.47 -35.11
N ILE A 208 -11.44 -15.09 -34.03
CA ILE A 208 -11.39 -16.56 -33.84
C ILE A 208 -12.24 -17.25 -34.91
N ASP A 209 -13.43 -16.73 -35.16
CA ASP A 209 -14.38 -17.28 -36.12
C ASP A 209 -13.88 -17.05 -37.56
N GLU A 210 -13.29 -15.89 -37.87
CA GLU A 210 -12.58 -15.62 -39.15
C GLU A 210 -11.41 -16.58 -39.39
N ARG A 211 -10.59 -16.82 -38.36
CA ARG A 211 -9.44 -17.74 -38.42
C ARG A 211 -9.85 -19.22 -38.42
N LYS A 212 -11.14 -19.52 -38.22
CA LYS A 212 -11.68 -20.89 -38.10
C LYS A 212 -10.96 -21.71 -37.03
N VAL A 213 -10.64 -21.08 -35.90
CA VAL A 213 -10.00 -21.74 -34.76
C VAL A 213 -10.92 -22.86 -34.25
N ARG A 214 -10.37 -24.05 -34.02
CA ARG A 214 -11.16 -25.22 -33.61
C ARG A 214 -11.65 -25.04 -32.16
N ARG A 215 -12.96 -25.27 -31.95
CA ARG A 215 -13.54 -25.39 -30.61
C ARG A 215 -13.47 -26.85 -30.15
N ILE A 216 -12.96 -27.10 -28.95
CA ILE A 216 -12.89 -28.43 -28.33
C ILE A 216 -13.86 -28.51 -27.15
N PRO A 217 -14.41 -29.71 -26.88
CA PRO A 217 -15.24 -29.91 -25.70
C PRO A 217 -14.43 -29.69 -24.42
N GLY A 218 -15.08 -29.15 -23.40
CA GLY A 218 -14.49 -28.86 -22.08
C GLY A 218 -14.64 -27.41 -21.65
N THR A 219 -14.17 -27.13 -20.43
CA THR A 219 -14.28 -25.79 -19.80
C THR A 219 -12.90 -25.19 -19.55
N LEU A 220 -12.68 -23.96 -19.98
CA LEU A 220 -11.47 -23.20 -19.69
C LEU A 220 -11.76 -22.11 -18.66
N VAL A 221 -11.07 -22.15 -17.52
CA VAL A 221 -11.16 -21.11 -16.48
C VAL A 221 -9.94 -20.21 -16.58
N VAL A 222 -10.14 -18.92 -16.82
CA VAL A 222 -9.07 -17.92 -16.95
C VAL A 222 -9.30 -16.79 -15.95
N LEU A 223 -8.27 -16.46 -15.18
CA LEU A 223 -8.31 -15.26 -14.35
C LEU A 223 -8.21 -14.00 -15.22
N SER A 224 -9.16 -13.09 -15.03
CA SER A 224 -9.19 -11.76 -15.64
C SER A 224 -9.11 -10.68 -14.57
N SER A 225 -8.40 -9.59 -14.87
CA SER A 225 -8.34 -8.38 -14.05
C SER A 225 -9.14 -7.22 -14.64
N ASN A 226 -9.73 -7.38 -15.82
CA ASN A 226 -10.47 -6.33 -16.53
C ASN A 226 -11.86 -6.82 -16.97
N GLU A 227 -12.84 -5.95 -16.80
CA GLU A 227 -14.26 -6.25 -17.00
C GLU A 227 -14.71 -6.33 -18.46
N ASN A 228 -13.93 -6.02 -19.49
CA ASN A 228 -14.41 -6.11 -20.89
C ASN A 228 -13.31 -6.40 -21.91
N LYS A 229 -12.20 -6.97 -21.45
CA LYS A 229 -11.01 -7.21 -22.27
C LYS A 229 -10.55 -8.65 -22.16
N VAL A 230 -9.98 -9.13 -23.26
CA VAL A 230 -9.43 -10.48 -23.35
C VAL A 230 -8.17 -10.55 -22.47
N PRO A 231 -8.10 -11.52 -21.52
CA PRO A 231 -6.88 -11.75 -20.75
C PRO A 231 -5.71 -12.07 -21.68
N PRO A 232 -4.52 -11.46 -21.48
CA PRO A 232 -3.36 -11.71 -22.35
C PRO A 232 -2.96 -13.18 -22.44
N VAL A 233 -3.14 -13.94 -21.35
CA VAL A 233 -2.86 -15.38 -21.30
C VAL A 233 -3.78 -16.18 -22.23
N LEU A 234 -5.05 -15.81 -22.31
CA LEU A 234 -6.02 -16.46 -23.21
C LEU A 234 -5.64 -16.21 -24.67
N ARG A 235 -5.29 -14.96 -25.01
CA ARG A 235 -4.84 -14.63 -26.36
C ARG A 235 -3.60 -15.44 -26.76
N ARG A 236 -2.60 -15.49 -25.88
CA ARG A 236 -1.36 -16.23 -26.12
C ARG A 236 -1.59 -17.73 -26.29
N LEU A 237 -2.52 -18.31 -25.52
CA LEU A 237 -2.91 -19.71 -25.67
C LEU A 237 -3.48 -19.96 -27.07
N VAL A 238 -4.43 -19.15 -27.51
CA VAL A 238 -5.07 -19.30 -28.83
C VAL A 238 -4.06 -19.12 -29.96
N ASP A 239 -3.18 -18.11 -29.88
CA ASP A 239 -2.14 -17.90 -30.91
C ASP A 239 -1.09 -19.04 -30.93
N ALA A 240 -0.85 -19.74 -29.82
CA ALA A 240 0.12 -20.83 -29.77
C ALA A 240 -0.49 -22.18 -30.18
N VAL A 241 -1.66 -22.52 -29.64
CA VAL A 241 -2.27 -23.85 -29.76
C VAL A 241 -3.32 -23.91 -30.86
N HIS A 242 -3.84 -22.76 -31.31
CA HIS A 242 -4.88 -22.66 -32.35
C HIS A 242 -6.17 -23.41 -31.99
N VAL A 243 -6.48 -23.50 -30.70
CA VAL A 243 -7.67 -24.17 -30.16
C VAL A 243 -8.25 -23.33 -29.02
N ILE A 244 -9.57 -23.33 -28.89
CA ILE A 244 -10.30 -22.76 -27.75
C ILE A 244 -11.35 -23.75 -27.24
N HIS A 245 -11.69 -23.67 -25.95
CA HIS A 245 -12.72 -24.53 -25.37
C HIS A 245 -14.12 -23.98 -25.68
N GLU A 246 -15.14 -24.84 -25.75
CA GLU A 246 -16.54 -24.44 -25.98
C GLU A 246 -17.09 -23.53 -24.87
N HIS A 247 -16.70 -23.78 -23.62
CA HIS A 247 -17.07 -22.97 -22.47
C HIS A 247 -15.86 -22.22 -21.91
N LEU A 248 -15.93 -20.90 -21.87
CA LEU A 248 -14.90 -20.04 -21.30
C LEU A 248 -15.43 -19.34 -20.05
N ILE A 249 -14.77 -19.54 -18.92
CA ILE A 249 -15.10 -18.87 -17.66
C ILE A 249 -14.04 -17.83 -17.35
N LEU A 250 -14.42 -16.55 -17.35
CA LEU A 250 -13.58 -15.44 -16.96
C LEU A 250 -13.82 -15.11 -15.49
N VAL A 251 -12.85 -15.43 -14.64
CA VAL A 251 -12.97 -15.20 -13.19
C VAL A 251 -12.22 -13.94 -12.80
N THR A 252 -12.89 -13.01 -12.11
CA THR A 252 -12.26 -11.83 -11.51
C THR A 252 -12.38 -11.94 -10.00
N VAL A 253 -11.25 -11.86 -9.29
CA VAL A 253 -11.22 -11.89 -7.83
C VAL A 253 -11.17 -10.46 -7.31
N LEU A 254 -12.18 -10.08 -6.53
CA LEU A 254 -12.31 -8.79 -5.87
C LEU A 254 -12.13 -9.00 -4.36
N THR A 255 -11.44 -8.06 -3.72
CA THR A 255 -11.27 -8.06 -2.26
C THR A 255 -12.09 -6.90 -1.71
N ASP A 256 -13.06 -7.23 -0.86
CA ASP A 256 -13.96 -6.26 -0.23
C ASP A 256 -13.36 -5.78 1.11
N ASP A 257 -13.85 -4.63 1.59
CA ASP A 257 -13.42 -4.03 2.86
C ASP A 257 -14.02 -4.73 4.09
N GLU A 258 -14.93 -5.69 3.90
CA GLU A 258 -15.46 -6.52 4.99
C GLU A 258 -14.50 -7.69 5.32
N PRO A 259 -14.44 -8.16 6.58
CA PRO A 259 -13.52 -9.24 6.97
C PRO A 259 -13.85 -10.57 6.30
N TYR A 260 -15.15 -10.88 6.17
CA TYR A 260 -15.67 -12.09 5.53
C TYR A 260 -16.87 -11.70 4.69
N VAL A 261 -16.92 -12.15 3.43
CA VAL A 261 -18.06 -11.88 2.55
C VAL A 261 -19.12 -12.98 2.72
N SER A 262 -20.38 -12.57 2.77
CA SER A 262 -21.52 -13.49 2.85
C SER A 262 -21.55 -14.43 1.63
N GLU A 263 -21.91 -15.71 1.82
CA GLU A 263 -21.93 -16.69 0.72
C GLU A 263 -22.87 -16.28 -0.44
N LYS A 264 -23.87 -15.42 -0.18
CA LYS A 264 -24.80 -14.91 -1.21
C LYS A 264 -24.19 -13.83 -2.09
N GLU A 265 -23.30 -13.01 -1.56
CA GLU A 265 -22.65 -11.89 -2.27
C GLU A 265 -21.25 -12.27 -2.77
N ARG A 266 -20.72 -13.39 -2.27
CA ARG A 266 -19.40 -13.95 -2.63
C ARG A 266 -19.22 -14.10 -4.12
N VAL A 267 -20.26 -14.43 -4.87
CA VAL A 267 -20.11 -14.65 -6.30
C VAL A 267 -21.25 -14.03 -7.08
N LYS A 268 -20.88 -13.36 -8.17
CA LYS A 268 -21.80 -12.81 -9.15
C LYS A 268 -21.46 -13.35 -10.53
N VAL A 269 -22.41 -14.06 -11.13
CA VAL A 269 -22.26 -14.64 -12.46
C VAL A 269 -22.94 -13.73 -13.49
N SER A 270 -22.34 -13.62 -14.68
CA SER A 270 -22.91 -12.89 -15.80
C SER A 270 -22.57 -13.59 -17.10
N ASP A 271 -23.57 -13.99 -17.86
CA ASP A 271 -23.34 -14.58 -19.18
C ASP A 271 -23.01 -13.50 -20.19
N LEU A 272 -21.98 -13.78 -20.98
CA LEU A 272 -21.54 -12.96 -22.09
C LEU A 272 -21.84 -13.71 -23.40
N THR A 273 -21.47 -13.08 -24.51
CA THR A 273 -21.62 -13.66 -25.84
C THR A 273 -20.66 -14.84 -26.06
N HIS A 274 -20.95 -15.68 -27.06
CA HIS A 274 -20.04 -16.73 -27.57
C HIS A 274 -19.69 -17.89 -26.60
N GLY A 275 -20.52 -18.17 -25.60
CA GLY A 275 -20.25 -19.24 -24.62
C GLY A 275 -19.27 -18.82 -23.52
N VAL A 276 -19.12 -17.50 -23.33
CA VAL A 276 -18.31 -16.94 -22.26
C VAL A 276 -19.18 -16.63 -21.06
N THR A 277 -18.81 -17.15 -19.90
CA THR A 277 -19.41 -16.77 -18.61
C THR A 277 -18.40 -15.98 -17.80
N ARG A 278 -18.83 -14.85 -17.25
CA ARG A 278 -18.03 -14.09 -16.28
C ARG A 278 -18.47 -14.44 -14.87
N VAL A 279 -17.48 -14.60 -14.00
CA VAL A 279 -17.68 -14.84 -12.58
C VAL A 279 -16.86 -13.82 -11.81
N LEU A 280 -17.53 -12.95 -11.06
CA LEU A 280 -16.89 -12.06 -10.09
C LEU A 280 -16.94 -12.77 -8.74
N VAL A 281 -15.78 -12.99 -8.11
CA VAL A 281 -15.68 -13.62 -6.80
C VAL A 281 -15.16 -12.59 -5.80
N HIS A 282 -15.99 -12.26 -4.82
CA HIS A 282 -15.70 -11.37 -3.72
C HIS A 282 -15.14 -12.16 -2.53
N TYR A 283 -14.07 -11.66 -1.95
CA TYR A 283 -13.49 -12.17 -0.70
C TYR A 283 -13.30 -11.03 0.27
N GLY A 284 -13.56 -11.29 1.54
CA GLY A 284 -13.19 -10.37 2.61
C GLY A 284 -11.67 -10.32 2.81
N PHE A 285 -11.19 -9.27 3.45
CA PHE A 285 -9.74 -9.06 3.62
C PHE A 285 -9.05 -10.13 4.50
N MET A 286 -9.80 -10.87 5.31
CA MET A 286 -9.28 -11.98 6.12
C MET A 286 -9.32 -13.32 5.39
N GLU A 287 -9.97 -13.39 4.24
CA GLU A 287 -10.18 -14.64 3.53
C GLU A 287 -9.01 -14.95 2.58
N THR A 288 -8.68 -16.23 2.46
CA THR A 288 -7.73 -16.69 1.43
C THR A 288 -8.53 -17.05 0.18
N PRO A 289 -8.30 -16.39 -0.97
CA PRO A 289 -9.03 -16.70 -2.19
C PRO A 289 -8.79 -18.13 -2.65
N ASP A 290 -9.86 -18.92 -2.72
CA ASP A 290 -9.90 -20.27 -3.28
C ASP A 290 -10.91 -20.31 -4.43
N VAL A 291 -10.40 -20.00 -5.63
CA VAL A 291 -11.20 -19.87 -6.85
C VAL A 291 -11.90 -21.19 -7.22
N PRO A 292 -11.22 -22.35 -7.26
CA PRO A 292 -11.90 -23.63 -7.49
C PRO A 292 -13.04 -23.90 -6.50
N ALA A 293 -12.82 -23.65 -5.20
CA ALA A 293 -13.87 -23.84 -4.19
C ALA A 293 -15.04 -22.87 -4.40
N ALA A 294 -14.77 -21.60 -4.70
CA ALA A 294 -15.82 -20.61 -4.97
C ALA A 294 -16.66 -20.99 -6.20
N LEU A 295 -16.02 -21.42 -7.30
CA LEU A 295 -16.72 -21.86 -8.50
C LEU A 295 -17.61 -23.09 -8.23
N CYS A 296 -17.10 -24.09 -7.50
CA CYS A 296 -17.90 -25.24 -7.10
C CYS A 296 -19.10 -24.84 -6.23
N ARG A 297 -18.94 -23.88 -5.30
CA ARG A 297 -20.05 -23.41 -4.45
C ARG A 297 -21.11 -22.67 -5.24
N THR A 298 -20.74 -21.85 -6.23
CA THR A 298 -21.71 -21.21 -7.13
C THR A 298 -22.54 -22.19 -7.95
N ALA A 299 -21.91 -23.30 -8.35
CA ALA A 299 -22.62 -24.33 -9.08
C ALA A 299 -23.86 -24.83 -8.32
N PHE A 300 -23.73 -24.99 -7.01
CA PHE A 300 -24.84 -25.40 -6.14
C PHE A 300 -25.92 -24.33 -5.96
N THR A 301 -25.57 -23.04 -6.01
CA THR A 301 -26.51 -21.94 -5.71
C THR A 301 -27.30 -21.49 -6.93
N GLU A 302 -26.71 -21.51 -8.13
CA GLU A 302 -27.37 -21.09 -9.38
C GLU A 302 -27.84 -22.28 -10.25
N GLY A 303 -27.69 -23.52 -9.79
CA GLY A 303 -28.12 -24.71 -10.53
C GLY A 303 -27.29 -25.03 -11.77
N ARG A 304 -26.10 -24.43 -11.92
CA ARG A 304 -25.15 -24.70 -13.00
C ARG A 304 -24.15 -25.75 -12.55
N VAL A 305 -23.93 -26.82 -13.29
CA VAL A 305 -22.90 -27.82 -12.91
C VAL A 305 -21.58 -27.41 -13.54
N PHE A 306 -20.61 -26.97 -12.74
CA PHE A 306 -19.23 -26.77 -13.19
C PHE A 306 -18.46 -28.08 -13.03
N PRO A 307 -18.05 -28.76 -14.12
CA PRO A 307 -17.31 -30.01 -14.02
C PRO A 307 -15.89 -29.74 -13.52
N LYS A 308 -15.68 -29.95 -12.21
CA LYS A 308 -14.38 -29.74 -11.55
C LYS A 308 -13.26 -30.58 -12.18
N ASP A 309 -13.60 -31.77 -12.68
CA ASP A 309 -12.65 -32.77 -13.18
C ASP A 309 -12.33 -32.64 -14.68
N GLU A 310 -13.05 -31.77 -15.43
CA GLU A 310 -12.83 -31.52 -16.86
C GLU A 310 -12.43 -30.05 -17.17
N ALA A 311 -12.22 -29.23 -16.12
CA ALA A 311 -11.90 -27.82 -16.27
C ALA A 311 -10.38 -27.56 -16.26
N LEU A 312 -9.89 -26.89 -17.31
CA LEU A 312 -8.50 -26.42 -17.37
C LEU A 312 -8.39 -25.02 -16.76
N TYR A 313 -7.59 -24.88 -15.70
CA TYR A 313 -7.33 -23.60 -15.05
C TYR A 313 -6.06 -22.94 -15.60
N LEU A 314 -6.20 -21.73 -16.15
CA LEU A 314 -5.09 -20.92 -16.65
C LEU A 314 -4.86 -19.71 -15.76
N LEU A 315 -3.69 -19.70 -15.13
CA LEU A 315 -3.18 -18.58 -14.37
C LEU A 315 -2.06 -17.88 -15.16
N GLY A 316 -2.31 -16.65 -15.58
CA GLY A 316 -1.28 -15.81 -16.17
C GLY A 316 -0.32 -15.31 -15.08
N LYS A 317 0.90 -15.82 -15.03
CA LYS A 317 1.98 -15.20 -14.25
C LYS A 317 2.76 -14.24 -15.12
N GLU A 318 2.67 -12.96 -14.81
CA GLU A 318 3.46 -11.93 -15.48
C GLU A 318 4.83 -11.85 -14.82
N THR A 319 5.87 -12.26 -15.55
CA THR A 319 7.27 -12.09 -15.11
C THR A 319 7.95 -11.14 -16.07
N PHE A 320 8.48 -10.03 -15.55
CA PHE A 320 9.26 -9.10 -16.36
C PHE A 320 10.62 -9.72 -16.67
N ILE A 321 10.87 -9.96 -17.95
CA ILE A 321 12.21 -10.26 -18.44
C ILE A 321 12.75 -8.95 -18.98
N VAL A 322 13.66 -8.32 -18.23
CA VAL A 322 14.42 -7.17 -18.73
C VAL A 322 15.41 -7.74 -19.74
N ASP A 323 15.15 -7.48 -21.01
CA ASP A 323 16.05 -7.88 -22.09
C ASP A 323 17.33 -7.03 -22.00
N SER A 324 18.36 -7.58 -21.35
CA SER A 324 19.61 -6.89 -21.01
C SER A 324 20.36 -6.37 -22.24
N VAL A 325 20.07 -6.94 -23.41
CA VAL A 325 20.66 -6.59 -24.71
C VAL A 325 20.28 -5.16 -25.13
N ARG A 326 19.05 -4.70 -24.84
CA ARG A 326 18.55 -3.38 -25.29
C ARG A 326 18.89 -2.21 -24.36
N MET A 327 19.34 -2.47 -23.13
CA MET A 327 19.70 -1.39 -22.20
C MET A 327 20.98 -0.66 -22.66
N HIS A 328 21.97 -1.41 -23.13
CA HIS A 328 23.22 -0.85 -23.66
C HIS A 328 23.00 -0.05 -24.95
N GLU A 329 22.11 -0.52 -25.84
CA GLU A 329 21.78 0.21 -27.07
C GLU A 329 21.00 1.51 -26.81
N ARG A 330 20.08 1.51 -25.83
CA ARG A 330 19.34 2.73 -25.45
C ARG A 330 20.21 3.79 -24.81
N ILE A 331 21.23 3.40 -24.03
CA ILE A 331 22.21 4.34 -23.45
C ILE A 331 23.09 4.93 -24.56
N ARG A 332 23.48 4.12 -25.56
CA ARG A 332 24.24 4.60 -26.74
C ARG A 332 23.46 5.56 -27.64
N GLN A 333 22.13 5.49 -27.67
CA GLN A 333 21.30 6.42 -28.42
C GLN A 333 20.99 7.73 -27.67
N MET A 334 21.33 7.80 -26.37
CA MET A 334 21.14 8.99 -25.54
C MET A 334 22.41 9.83 -25.37
N VAL A 335 23.56 9.37 -25.88
CA VAL A 335 24.85 10.09 -25.92
C VAL A 335 25.16 10.45 -27.37
#